data_AF-A0AA36JHR2-F1
#
_entry.id   AF-A0AA36JHR2-F1
#
_cell.length_a   1.000
_cell.length_b   1.000
_cell.length_c   1.000
_cell.angle_alpha   90.00
_cell.angle_beta   90.00
_cell.angle_gamma   90.00
#
_symmetry.space_group_name_H-M   'P 1'
#
loop_
_entity.id
_entity.type
_entity.pdbx_description
1 polymer ?
#
loop_
_entity_poly.entity_id
_entity_poly.type
_entity_poly.pdbx_seq_one_letter_code
_entity_poly.pdbx_strand_id
1 'polypeptide(L)'
;MALVQRMSSIVGTFAVFLGALNYWIAPTCKVHSSGGILITGASSGIGLDATLALAELGFRVYAGVRSEQDAAKVRGSGGSLGPRPVFIDVTREDTVEQARLRIKEELDSEGLEFVALVNCAGVTRRLPIELEEIEAVRQLYEVNVFGVLRVTQAFVDLLRQSEGRIVNIGSIAALLPHKGSSSYSGSKAALDSITDSLRMELSPWNISVSMIQPGYVRTPFAEKQLEATSEAWRRADPATRAKYQDTMSGWAAGRMEAHELADGPDLVTQAILDALMNPHPKTRYQVTNVQGYPTWVLALLGWFFPDRVKDSIVAGF
;
A
#
# COMPACT_ATOMS: atom_id res chain seq x y z
N MET A 1 -19.76 -36.22 -17.03
CA MET A 1 -19.05 -36.28 -15.74
C MET A 1 -17.54 -36.54 -15.88
N ALA A 2 -17.08 -37.57 -16.61
CA ALA A 2 -15.65 -37.89 -16.74
C ALA A 2 -14.76 -36.81 -17.39
N LEU A 3 -15.28 -36.05 -18.37
CA LEU A 3 -14.54 -34.94 -19.01
C LEU A 3 -14.33 -33.77 -18.04
N VAL A 4 -15.35 -33.42 -17.25
CA VAL A 4 -15.28 -32.35 -16.24
C VAL A 4 -14.31 -32.73 -15.12
N GLN A 5 -14.31 -33.98 -14.67
CA GLN A 5 -13.32 -34.50 -13.69
C GLN A 5 -11.88 -34.49 -14.23
N ARG A 6 -11.67 -34.86 -15.50
CA ARG A 6 -10.34 -34.79 -16.13
C ARG A 6 -9.86 -33.36 -16.35
N MET A 7 -10.74 -32.44 -16.73
CA MET A 7 -10.39 -31.03 -16.86
C MET A 7 -10.05 -30.40 -15.51
N SER A 8 -10.82 -30.70 -14.47
CA SER A 8 -10.54 -30.22 -13.10
C SER A 8 -9.26 -30.81 -12.51
N SER A 9 -8.94 -32.08 -12.79
CA SER A 9 -7.65 -32.66 -12.37
C SER A 9 -6.47 -32.01 -13.09
N ILE A 10 -6.58 -31.74 -14.41
CA ILE A 10 -5.52 -31.07 -15.18
C ILE A 10 -5.29 -29.64 -14.69
N VAL A 11 -6.36 -28.88 -14.44
CA VAL A 11 -6.27 -27.51 -13.91
C VAL A 11 -5.65 -27.51 -12.51
N GLY A 12 -6.05 -28.44 -11.63
CA GLY A 12 -5.46 -28.58 -10.30
C GLY A 12 -3.97 -28.91 -10.33
N THR A 13 -3.56 -29.88 -11.16
CA THR A 13 -2.14 -30.23 -11.33
C THR A 13 -1.32 -29.09 -11.90
N PHE A 14 -1.87 -28.34 -12.88
CA PHE A 14 -1.19 -27.19 -13.47
C PHE A 14 -1.02 -26.04 -12.48
N ALA A 15 -2.03 -25.74 -11.65
CA ALA A 15 -1.93 -24.73 -10.60
C ALA A 15 -0.88 -25.09 -9.54
N VAL A 16 -0.83 -26.36 -9.11
CA VAL A 16 0.22 -26.84 -8.19
C VAL A 16 1.61 -26.74 -8.81
N PHE A 17 1.75 -27.11 -10.10
CA PHE A 17 3.02 -26.97 -10.82
C PHE A 17 3.47 -25.52 -10.91
N LEU A 18 2.59 -24.58 -11.27
CA LEU A 18 2.93 -23.15 -11.31
C LEU A 18 3.29 -22.60 -9.93
N GLY A 19 2.59 -23.03 -8.87
CA GLY A 19 2.94 -22.67 -7.49
C GLY A 19 4.32 -23.18 -7.08
N ALA A 20 4.62 -24.45 -7.39
CA ALA A 20 5.92 -25.05 -7.13
C ALA A 20 7.03 -24.39 -7.95
N LEU A 21 6.78 -24.11 -9.23
CA LEU A 21 7.72 -23.40 -10.09
C LEU A 21 7.97 -21.98 -9.58
N ASN A 22 6.93 -21.24 -9.19
CA ASN A 22 7.05 -19.90 -8.62
C ASN A 22 7.88 -19.90 -7.33
N TYR A 23 7.72 -20.91 -6.47
CA TYR A 23 8.55 -21.07 -5.28
C TYR A 23 9.99 -21.44 -5.63
N TRP A 24 10.19 -22.35 -6.60
CA TRP A 24 11.52 -22.82 -6.99
C TRP A 24 12.37 -21.74 -7.69
N ILE A 25 11.75 -20.82 -8.42
CA ILE A 25 12.44 -19.69 -9.05
C ILE A 25 12.53 -18.44 -8.15
N ALA A 26 11.90 -18.45 -6.97
CA ALA A 26 11.94 -17.32 -6.06
C ALA A 26 13.37 -17.16 -5.53
N PRO A 27 14.00 -15.99 -5.67
CA PRO A 27 15.32 -15.76 -5.08
C PRO A 27 15.24 -15.88 -3.56
N THR A 28 16.32 -16.35 -2.95
CA THR A 28 16.48 -16.29 -1.49
C THR A 28 16.95 -14.90 -1.12
N CYS A 29 16.16 -14.20 -0.31
CA CYS A 29 16.47 -12.86 0.17
C CYS A 29 17.05 -12.92 1.60
N LYS A 30 18.03 -12.07 1.90
CA LYS A 30 18.62 -11.94 3.24
C LYS A 30 17.53 -11.54 4.24
N VAL A 31 17.47 -12.24 5.38
CA VAL A 31 16.56 -11.91 6.49
C VAL A 31 17.36 -11.19 7.55
N HIS A 32 16.90 -10.01 7.94
CA HIS A 32 17.53 -9.20 8.97
C HIS A 32 16.83 -9.42 10.31
N SER A 33 17.59 -9.66 11.38
CA SER A 33 17.09 -9.73 12.75
C SER A 33 17.15 -8.39 13.50
N SER A 34 17.84 -7.40 12.92
CA SER A 34 17.96 -6.04 13.42
C SER A 34 18.29 -5.08 12.27
N GLY A 35 18.17 -3.78 12.51
CA GLY A 35 18.48 -2.74 11.52
C GLY A 35 17.46 -1.60 11.51
N GLY A 36 17.73 -0.60 10.68
CA GLY A 36 16.88 0.56 10.45
C GLY A 36 15.78 0.31 9.43
N ILE A 37 14.55 0.71 9.76
CA ILE A 37 13.40 0.63 8.86
C ILE A 37 12.72 2.00 8.78
N LEU A 38 12.52 2.54 7.59
CA LEU A 38 11.66 3.72 7.39
C LEU A 38 10.25 3.29 6.98
N ILE A 39 9.24 3.79 7.69
CA ILE A 39 7.83 3.67 7.27
C ILE A 39 7.28 5.06 7.00
N THR A 40 6.93 5.37 5.74
CA THR A 40 6.27 6.65 5.41
C THR A 40 4.79 6.61 5.78
N GLY A 41 4.19 7.73 6.20
CA GLY A 41 2.77 7.76 6.56
C GLY A 41 2.44 7.03 7.87
N ALA A 42 3.36 7.06 8.84
CA ALA A 42 3.29 6.30 10.09
C ALA A 42 2.44 6.93 11.20
N SER A 43 1.71 8.03 10.94
CA SER A 43 0.94 8.73 11.99
C SER A 43 -0.40 8.05 12.36
N SER A 44 -0.90 7.16 11.50
CA SER A 44 -2.20 6.49 11.68
C SER A 44 -2.32 5.24 10.81
N GLY A 45 -3.34 4.42 11.08
CA GLY A 45 -3.71 3.29 10.22
C GLY A 45 -2.59 2.25 10.08
N ILE A 46 -2.46 1.71 8.87
CA ILE A 46 -1.49 0.65 8.53
C ILE A 46 -0.06 1.05 8.92
N GLY A 47 0.36 2.28 8.61
CA GLY A 47 1.72 2.73 8.86
C GLY A 47 2.06 2.78 10.35
N LEU A 48 1.13 3.23 11.20
CA LEU A 48 1.31 3.24 12.65
C LEU A 48 1.33 1.82 13.22
N ASP A 49 0.40 0.97 12.79
CA ASP A 49 0.30 -0.42 13.25
C ASP A 49 1.58 -1.21 12.94
N ALA A 50 2.06 -1.13 11.69
CA ALA A 50 3.31 -1.75 11.27
C ALA A 50 4.53 -1.16 12.00
N THR A 51 4.52 0.13 12.29
CA THR A 51 5.58 0.81 13.04
C THR A 51 5.72 0.23 14.45
N LEU A 52 4.60 0.03 15.15
CA LEU A 52 4.59 -0.52 16.49
C LEU A 52 5.01 -1.99 16.49
N ALA A 53 4.46 -2.79 15.58
CA ALA A 53 4.81 -4.20 15.48
C ALA A 53 6.32 -4.43 15.19
N LEU A 54 6.91 -3.65 14.28
CA LEU A 54 8.34 -3.75 13.98
C LEU A 54 9.23 -3.25 15.13
N ALA A 55 8.79 -2.22 15.87
CA ALA A 55 9.51 -1.74 17.05
C ALA A 55 9.47 -2.76 18.20
N GLU A 56 8.35 -3.46 18.38
CA GLU A 56 8.22 -4.57 19.34
C GLU A 56 9.14 -5.75 18.99
N LEU A 57 9.42 -5.98 17.70
CA LEU A 57 10.39 -6.96 17.23
C LEU A 57 11.86 -6.51 17.38
N GLY A 58 12.10 -5.30 17.91
CA GLY A 58 13.44 -4.79 18.19
C GLY A 58 14.13 -4.06 17.03
N PHE A 59 13.42 -3.80 15.92
CA PHE A 59 13.98 -2.97 14.84
C PHE A 59 14.07 -1.51 15.23
N ARG A 60 15.01 -0.79 14.61
CA ARG A 60 15.08 0.67 14.70
C ARG A 60 14.09 1.26 13.69
N VAL A 61 12.86 1.49 14.13
CA VAL A 61 11.81 2.01 13.24
C VAL A 61 11.79 3.52 13.23
N TYR A 62 12.00 4.10 12.05
CA TYR A 62 11.82 5.51 11.72
C TYR A 62 10.40 5.71 11.19
N ALA A 63 9.57 6.33 12.00
CA ALA A 63 8.17 6.60 11.70
C ALA A 63 8.04 7.96 10.99
N GLY A 64 7.80 7.91 9.68
CA GLY A 64 7.62 9.08 8.84
C GLY A 64 6.30 9.80 9.11
N VAL A 65 6.38 11.03 9.63
CA VAL A 65 5.25 11.88 9.99
C VAL A 65 5.36 13.27 9.37
N ARG A 66 4.25 14.01 9.29
CA ARG A 66 4.18 15.37 8.68
C ARG A 66 3.85 16.49 9.66
N SER A 67 3.76 16.19 10.96
CA SER A 67 3.46 17.19 11.98
C SER A 67 4.08 16.81 13.32
N GLU A 68 4.33 17.82 14.16
CA GLU A 68 4.85 17.60 15.51
C GLU A 68 3.83 16.88 16.40
N GLN A 69 2.54 17.11 16.17
CA GLN A 69 1.47 16.39 16.86
C GLN A 69 1.52 14.88 16.56
N ASP A 70 1.69 14.52 15.28
CA ASP A 70 1.86 13.12 14.87
C ASP A 70 3.15 12.53 15.45
N ALA A 71 4.23 13.31 15.49
CA ALA A 71 5.50 12.89 16.09
C ALA A 71 5.34 12.59 17.59
N ALA A 72 4.63 13.43 18.32
CA ALA A 72 4.34 13.23 19.74
C ALA A 72 3.50 11.96 19.98
N LYS A 73 2.48 11.73 19.15
CA LYS A 73 1.66 10.52 19.20
C LYS A 73 2.49 9.26 19.00
N VAL A 74 3.34 9.24 17.97
CA VAL A 74 4.23 8.11 17.68
C VAL A 74 5.17 7.82 18.85
N ARG A 75 5.82 8.84 19.43
CA ARG A 75 6.71 8.68 20.59
C ARG A 75 6.00 8.07 21.80
N GLY A 76 4.75 8.47 22.04
CA GLY A 76 3.95 7.97 23.16
C GLY A 76 3.36 6.57 22.96
N SER A 77 3.45 6.00 21.77
CA SER A 77 2.79 4.73 21.42
C SER A 77 3.71 3.50 21.56
N GLY A 78 5.00 3.68 21.85
CA GLY A 78 5.98 2.59 21.93
C GLY A 78 6.48 2.27 23.34
N GLY A 79 7.00 1.05 23.51
CA GLY A 79 7.74 0.61 24.70
C GLY A 79 9.16 1.21 24.79
N SER A 80 10.07 0.55 25.51
CA SER A 80 11.43 1.05 25.78
C SER A 80 12.31 1.30 24.54
N LEU A 81 12.01 0.65 23.40
CA LEU A 81 12.66 0.87 22.09
C LEU A 81 11.77 1.62 21.10
N GLY A 82 10.77 2.38 21.60
CA GLY A 82 9.71 2.98 20.81
C GLY A 82 10.14 3.69 19.52
N PRO A 83 9.24 3.78 18.54
CA PRO A 83 9.56 4.26 17.20
C PRO A 83 10.09 5.70 17.22
N ARG A 84 11.05 5.99 16.34
CA ARG A 84 11.66 7.31 16.18
C ARG A 84 10.88 8.11 15.16
N PRO A 85 10.18 9.19 15.54
CA PRO A 85 9.55 10.05 14.54
C PRO A 85 10.60 10.76 13.69
N VAL A 86 10.36 10.76 12.39
CA VAL A 86 11.13 11.52 11.40
C VAL A 86 10.16 12.35 10.57
N PHE A 87 10.43 13.65 10.45
CA PHE A 87 9.63 14.51 9.59
C PHE A 87 9.94 14.20 8.13
N ILE A 88 8.93 13.80 7.37
CA ILE A 88 9.06 13.50 5.95
C ILE A 88 7.73 13.77 5.24
N ASP A 89 7.76 14.75 4.33
CA ASP A 89 6.70 14.94 3.35
C ASP A 89 7.19 14.36 2.02
N VAL A 90 6.59 13.23 1.62
CA VAL A 90 7.01 12.51 0.41
C VAL A 90 6.87 13.34 -0.87
N THR A 91 6.13 14.45 -0.85
CA THR A 91 5.99 15.39 -1.98
C THR A 91 7.15 16.39 -2.08
N ARG A 92 8.02 16.43 -1.06
CA ARG A 92 9.05 17.45 -0.89
C ARG A 92 10.44 16.84 -0.77
N GLU A 93 11.24 17.04 -1.81
CA GLU A 93 12.61 16.51 -1.92
C GLU A 93 13.52 16.93 -0.76
N ASP A 94 13.45 18.19 -0.33
CA ASP A 94 14.24 18.69 0.79
C ASP A 94 13.96 17.89 2.07
N THR A 95 12.69 17.60 2.36
CA THR A 95 12.32 16.86 3.58
C THR A 95 12.74 15.39 3.51
N VAL A 96 12.67 14.77 2.33
CA VAL A 96 13.10 13.39 2.11
C VAL A 96 14.61 13.26 2.30
N GLU A 97 15.39 14.21 1.77
CA GLU A 97 16.85 14.20 1.91
C GLU A 97 17.29 14.46 3.35
N GLN A 98 16.65 15.39 4.06
CA GLN A 98 16.94 15.61 5.48
C GLN A 98 16.62 14.36 6.33
N ALA A 99 15.50 13.68 6.04
CA ALA A 99 15.15 12.42 6.68
C ALA A 99 16.22 11.36 6.41
N ARG A 100 16.67 11.23 5.15
CA ARG A 100 17.72 10.27 4.75
C ARG A 100 19.03 10.51 5.48
N LEU A 101 19.52 11.75 5.48
CA LEU A 101 20.78 12.13 6.15
C LEU A 101 20.72 11.81 7.65
N ARG A 102 19.64 12.21 8.32
CA ARG A 102 19.44 11.94 9.74
C ARG A 102 19.39 10.44 10.03
N ILE A 103 18.63 9.67 9.26
CA ILE A 103 18.52 8.22 9.44
C ILE A 103 19.87 7.55 9.25
N LYS A 104 20.62 7.94 8.21
CA LYS A 104 21.96 7.41 7.97
C LYS A 104 22.90 7.69 9.14
N GLU A 105 22.97 8.94 9.59
CA GLU A 105 23.85 9.34 10.70
C GLU A 105 23.53 8.57 11.99
N GLU A 106 22.24 8.47 12.35
CA GLU A 106 21.82 7.73 13.54
C GLU A 106 22.17 6.23 13.44
N LEU A 107 21.94 5.60 12.28
CA LEU A 107 22.27 4.20 12.05
C LEU A 107 23.77 3.92 12.07
N ASP A 108 24.57 4.76 11.41
CA ASP A 108 26.04 4.66 11.42
C ASP A 108 26.57 4.76 12.86
N SER A 109 26.01 5.66 13.69
CA SER A 109 26.42 5.84 15.08
C SER A 109 26.12 4.62 15.98
N GLU A 110 25.13 3.82 15.58
CA GLU A 110 24.69 2.62 16.29
C GLU A 110 25.30 1.33 15.71
N GLY A 111 26.06 1.44 14.61
CA GLY A 111 26.56 0.27 13.88
C GLY A 111 25.46 -0.59 13.27
N LEU A 112 24.33 0.02 12.90
CA LEU A 112 23.18 -0.66 12.30
C LEU A 112 23.09 -0.35 10.80
N GLU A 113 22.62 -1.32 10.01
CA GLU A 113 22.35 -1.12 8.58
C GLU A 113 20.92 -0.61 8.35
N PHE A 114 20.67 0.11 7.25
CA PHE A 114 19.30 0.40 6.79
C PHE A 114 18.78 -0.80 6.00
N VAL A 115 17.80 -1.51 6.53
CA VAL A 115 17.40 -2.84 6.02
C VAL A 115 16.06 -2.84 5.30
N ALA A 116 15.19 -1.86 5.55
CA ALA A 116 13.91 -1.81 4.86
C ALA A 116 13.31 -0.41 4.68
N LEU A 117 12.59 -0.25 3.58
CA LEU A 117 11.72 0.88 3.28
C LEU A 117 10.28 0.40 3.08
N VAL A 118 9.35 0.94 3.86
CA VAL A 118 7.91 0.70 3.69
C VAL A 118 7.24 1.99 3.22
N ASN A 119 6.86 2.03 1.95
CA ASN A 119 6.13 3.14 1.35
C ASN A 119 4.63 2.99 1.64
N CYS A 120 4.18 3.55 2.76
CA CYS A 120 2.79 3.48 3.23
C CYS A 120 2.05 4.83 3.14
N ALA A 121 2.74 5.94 2.90
CA ALA A 121 2.08 7.23 2.65
C ALA A 121 1.17 7.15 1.42
N GLY A 122 -0.06 7.64 1.56
CA GLY A 122 -1.03 7.65 0.47
C GLY A 122 -2.25 8.50 0.78
N VAL A 123 -2.91 8.95 -0.29
CA VAL A 123 -4.17 9.69 -0.26
C VAL A 123 -5.15 9.11 -1.27
N THR A 124 -6.43 9.45 -1.10
CA THR A 124 -7.50 8.99 -1.99
C THR A 124 -8.62 10.03 -2.06
N ARG A 125 -9.40 9.96 -3.12
CA ARG A 125 -10.65 10.69 -3.31
C ARG A 125 -11.65 9.76 -3.99
N ARG A 126 -12.95 9.95 -3.76
CA ARG A 126 -14.00 9.22 -4.47
C ARG A 126 -15.03 10.18 -5.04
N LEU A 127 -14.87 10.56 -6.31
CA LEU A 127 -15.70 11.54 -7.00
C LEU A 127 -15.92 11.13 -8.46
N PRO A 128 -17.07 11.45 -9.07
CA PRO A 128 -17.19 11.45 -10.52
C PRO A 128 -16.09 12.33 -11.14
N ILE A 129 -15.53 11.92 -12.28
CA ILE A 129 -14.41 12.63 -12.91
C ILE A 129 -14.77 14.07 -13.31
N GLU A 130 -16.05 14.35 -13.62
CA GLU A 130 -16.54 15.72 -13.90
C GLU A 130 -16.40 16.66 -12.68
N LEU A 131 -16.29 16.11 -11.46
CA LEU A 131 -16.18 16.86 -10.21
C LEU A 131 -14.76 16.90 -9.66
N GLU A 132 -13.81 16.22 -10.31
CA GLU A 132 -12.45 16.12 -9.82
C GLU A 132 -11.55 17.16 -10.51
N GLU A 133 -11.10 18.15 -9.75
CA GLU A 133 -10.17 19.16 -10.25
C GLU A 133 -8.85 18.51 -10.68
N ILE A 134 -8.30 18.89 -11.84
CA ILE A 134 -7.06 18.27 -12.34
C ILE A 134 -5.87 18.49 -11.39
N GLU A 135 -5.84 19.60 -10.66
CA GLU A 135 -4.80 19.87 -9.67
C GLU A 135 -4.90 18.95 -8.46
N ALA A 136 -6.13 18.58 -8.07
CA ALA A 136 -6.36 17.52 -7.10
C ALA A 136 -5.85 16.16 -7.63
N VAL A 137 -6.08 15.83 -8.89
CA VAL A 137 -5.51 14.60 -9.48
C VAL A 137 -3.98 14.62 -9.44
N ARG A 138 -3.35 15.75 -9.80
CA ARG A 138 -1.89 15.92 -9.74
C ARG A 138 -1.34 15.72 -8.33
N GLN A 139 -1.94 16.36 -7.33
CA GLN A 139 -1.55 16.19 -5.92
C GLN A 139 -1.69 14.74 -5.44
N LEU A 140 -2.73 14.03 -5.91
CA LEU A 140 -2.91 12.61 -5.58
C LEU A 140 -1.76 11.77 -6.16
N TYR A 141 -1.37 12.02 -7.41
CA TYR A 141 -0.21 11.37 -8.03
C TYR A 141 1.12 11.77 -7.39
N GLU A 142 1.22 13.03 -6.95
CA GLU A 142 2.41 13.55 -6.26
C GLU A 142 2.71 12.76 -4.98
N VAL A 143 1.67 12.37 -4.24
CA VAL A 143 1.83 11.52 -3.05
C VAL A 143 1.96 10.04 -3.43
N ASN A 144 0.99 9.50 -4.19
CA ASN A 144 0.84 8.06 -4.37
C ASN A 144 1.84 7.43 -5.34
N VAL A 145 2.44 8.23 -6.23
CA VAL A 145 3.33 7.76 -7.30
C VAL A 145 4.69 8.43 -7.18
N PHE A 146 4.75 9.75 -7.36
CA PHE A 146 6.02 10.48 -7.34
C PHE A 146 6.68 10.45 -5.97
N GLY A 147 5.90 10.53 -4.89
CA GLY A 147 6.40 10.40 -3.53
C GLY A 147 7.05 9.04 -3.25
N VAL A 148 6.46 7.95 -3.74
CA VAL A 148 7.07 6.61 -3.63
C VAL A 148 8.40 6.56 -4.37
N LEU A 149 8.43 7.01 -5.63
CA LEU A 149 9.65 7.05 -6.43
C LEU A 149 10.73 7.89 -5.77
N ARG A 150 10.40 9.09 -5.28
CA ARG A 150 11.31 10.02 -4.62
C ARG A 150 11.95 9.42 -3.37
N VAL A 151 11.15 8.81 -2.50
CA VAL A 151 11.68 8.16 -1.29
C VAL A 151 12.50 6.92 -1.65
N THR A 152 12.04 6.09 -2.60
CA THR A 152 12.81 4.95 -3.06
C THR A 152 14.16 5.36 -3.64
N GLN A 153 14.20 6.36 -4.52
CA GLN A 153 15.44 6.89 -5.11
C GLN A 153 16.40 7.43 -4.06
N ALA A 154 15.88 8.12 -3.02
CA ALA A 154 16.70 8.64 -1.95
C ALA A 154 17.33 7.53 -1.10
N PHE A 155 16.65 6.40 -0.85
CA PHE A 155 17.12 5.37 0.10
C PHE A 155 17.71 4.11 -0.54
N VAL A 156 17.64 3.97 -1.87
CA VAL A 156 18.08 2.73 -2.55
C VAL A 156 19.57 2.44 -2.40
N ASP A 157 20.41 3.47 -2.24
CA ASP A 157 21.83 3.31 -1.99
C ASP A 157 22.14 2.67 -0.64
N LEU A 158 21.37 3.01 0.40
CA LEU A 158 21.48 2.40 1.73
C LEU A 158 21.00 0.96 1.72
N LEU A 159 19.89 0.67 1.02
CA LEU A 159 19.38 -0.70 0.87
C LEU A 159 20.34 -1.60 0.10
N ARG A 160 21.11 -1.04 -0.84
CA ARG A 160 22.13 -1.78 -1.59
C ARG A 160 23.25 -2.30 -0.69
N GLN A 161 23.57 -1.60 0.39
CA GLN A 161 24.61 -2.02 1.33
C GLN A 161 24.17 -3.22 2.17
N SER A 162 22.89 -3.25 2.53
CA SER A 162 22.33 -4.28 3.41
C SER A 162 21.77 -5.49 2.67
N GLU A 163 21.55 -5.41 1.34
CA GLU A 163 20.66 -6.31 0.58
C GLU A 163 19.22 -6.24 1.11
N GLY A 164 18.79 -5.02 1.42
CA GLY A 164 17.55 -4.73 2.12
C GLY A 164 16.28 -4.92 1.27
N ARG A 165 15.16 -4.40 1.78
CA ARG A 165 13.83 -4.70 1.24
C ARG A 165 12.98 -3.45 1.06
N ILE A 166 12.15 -3.45 0.01
CA ILE A 166 11.15 -2.41 -0.25
C ILE A 166 9.77 -3.03 -0.21
N VAL A 167 8.85 -2.43 0.55
CA VAL A 167 7.44 -2.81 0.59
C VAL A 167 6.60 -1.61 0.20
N ASN A 168 5.83 -1.76 -0.87
CA ASN A 168 4.91 -0.71 -1.35
C ASN A 168 3.47 -1.07 -0.96
N ILE A 169 2.74 -0.13 -0.37
CA ILE A 169 1.32 -0.31 -0.05
C ILE A 169 0.46 0.16 -1.24
N GLY A 170 0.03 -0.81 -2.04
CA GLY A 170 -0.88 -0.66 -3.17
C GLY A 170 -2.35 -0.66 -2.74
N SER A 171 -3.19 -1.24 -3.58
CA SER A 171 -4.61 -1.45 -3.30
C SER A 171 -5.21 -2.43 -4.31
N ILE A 172 -6.21 -3.21 -3.91
CA ILE A 172 -6.99 -4.03 -4.84
C ILE A 172 -7.67 -3.20 -5.94
N ALA A 173 -7.86 -1.89 -5.71
CA ALA A 173 -8.41 -0.93 -6.68
C ALA A 173 -7.54 -0.74 -7.94
N ALA A 174 -6.30 -1.23 -7.94
CA ALA A 174 -5.44 -1.31 -9.13
C ALA A 174 -5.90 -2.41 -10.12
N LEU A 175 -6.44 -3.51 -9.59
CA LEU A 175 -6.94 -4.65 -10.38
C LEU A 175 -8.44 -4.54 -10.65
N LEU A 176 -9.20 -4.01 -9.68
CA LEU A 176 -10.64 -3.83 -9.74
C LEU A 176 -10.99 -2.36 -9.50
N PRO A 177 -10.86 -1.49 -10.52
CA PRO A 177 -11.26 -0.10 -10.41
C PRO A 177 -12.77 0.00 -10.20
N HIS A 178 -13.21 0.96 -9.40
CA HIS A 178 -14.62 1.16 -9.09
C HIS A 178 -15.09 2.57 -9.45
N LYS A 179 -16.41 2.78 -9.44
CA LYS A 179 -16.99 4.07 -9.81
C LYS A 179 -16.51 5.16 -8.83
N GLY A 180 -16.12 6.29 -9.41
CA GLY A 180 -15.61 7.45 -8.68
C GLY A 180 -14.15 7.36 -8.25
N SER A 181 -13.39 6.32 -8.63
CA SER A 181 -11.97 6.18 -8.23
C SER A 181 -10.98 6.29 -9.38
N SER A 182 -11.36 6.90 -10.51
CA SER A 182 -10.51 6.90 -11.71
C SER A 182 -9.07 7.37 -11.46
N SER A 183 -8.88 8.50 -10.78
CA SER A 183 -7.57 9.03 -10.38
C SER A 183 -6.85 8.12 -9.37
N TYR A 184 -7.56 7.65 -8.35
CA TYR A 184 -7.00 6.80 -7.29
C TYR A 184 -6.58 5.43 -7.82
N SER A 185 -7.48 4.72 -8.50
CA SER A 185 -7.22 3.44 -9.17
C SER A 185 -6.10 3.58 -10.20
N GLY A 186 -6.08 4.66 -10.99
CA GLY A 186 -4.99 4.97 -11.91
C GLY A 186 -3.64 5.10 -11.21
N SER A 187 -3.58 5.82 -10.08
CA SER A 187 -2.35 5.97 -9.29
C SER A 187 -1.86 4.65 -8.70
N LYS A 188 -2.77 3.78 -8.25
CA LYS A 188 -2.43 2.47 -7.68
C LYS A 188 -2.04 1.46 -8.75
N ALA A 189 -2.64 1.51 -9.93
CA ALA A 189 -2.20 0.75 -11.10
C ALA A 189 -0.82 1.19 -11.60
N ALA A 190 -0.53 2.50 -11.59
CA ALA A 190 0.81 3.00 -11.88
C ALA A 190 1.84 2.46 -10.88
N LEU A 191 1.51 2.52 -9.58
CA LEU A 191 2.37 1.99 -8.52
C LEU A 191 2.59 0.47 -8.63
N ASP A 192 1.58 -0.30 -9.04
CA ASP A 192 1.70 -1.74 -9.32
C ASP A 192 2.76 -2.02 -10.40
N SER A 193 2.69 -1.30 -11.54
CA SER A 193 3.64 -1.46 -12.64
C SER A 193 5.06 -0.99 -12.28
N ILE A 194 5.16 0.12 -11.54
CA ILE A 194 6.43 0.62 -11.01
C ILE A 194 7.06 -0.42 -10.08
N THR A 195 6.27 -1.05 -9.21
CA THR A 195 6.76 -2.03 -8.24
C THR A 195 7.30 -3.28 -8.93
N ASP A 196 6.62 -3.77 -9.96
CA ASP A 196 7.13 -4.87 -10.78
C ASP A 196 8.45 -4.53 -11.48
N SER A 197 8.55 -3.30 -12.01
CA SER A 197 9.76 -2.82 -12.67
C SER A 197 10.92 -2.72 -11.68
N LEU A 198 10.71 -2.10 -10.52
CA LEU A 198 11.70 -1.99 -9.44
C LEU A 198 12.18 -3.37 -8.97
N ARG A 199 11.29 -4.35 -8.86
CA ARG A 199 11.67 -5.72 -8.48
C ARG A 199 12.69 -6.32 -9.44
N MET A 200 12.54 -6.09 -10.74
CA MET A 200 13.49 -6.58 -11.75
C MET A 200 14.76 -5.73 -11.78
N GLU A 201 14.61 -4.41 -11.78
CA GLU A 201 15.72 -3.44 -11.79
C GLU A 201 16.66 -3.69 -10.61
N LEU A 202 16.11 -3.89 -9.40
CA LEU A 202 16.90 -3.98 -8.18
C LEU A 202 17.43 -5.39 -7.86
N SER A 203 16.97 -6.41 -8.60
CA SER A 203 17.37 -7.81 -8.39
C SER A 203 18.87 -8.09 -8.46
N PRO A 204 19.70 -7.42 -9.30
CA PRO A 204 21.14 -7.66 -9.31
C PRO A 204 21.85 -7.29 -8.00
N TRP A 205 21.19 -6.51 -7.13
CA TRP A 205 21.70 -6.11 -5.82
C TRP A 205 21.01 -6.83 -4.66
N ASN A 206 20.29 -7.93 -4.94
CA ASN A 206 19.56 -8.72 -3.95
C ASN A 206 18.52 -7.93 -3.14
N ILE A 207 18.09 -6.76 -3.61
CA ILE A 207 17.04 -5.97 -2.96
C ILE A 207 15.68 -6.53 -3.37
N SER A 208 14.92 -7.05 -2.40
CA SER A 208 13.58 -7.56 -2.66
C SER A 208 12.56 -6.43 -2.69
N VAL A 209 11.60 -6.48 -3.62
CA VAL A 209 10.51 -5.52 -3.70
C VAL A 209 9.17 -6.27 -3.72
N SER A 210 8.30 -5.96 -2.75
CA SER A 210 6.97 -6.57 -2.60
C SER A 210 5.85 -5.54 -2.61
N MET A 211 4.71 -5.91 -3.20
CA MET A 211 3.48 -5.13 -3.20
C MET A 211 2.47 -5.70 -2.21
N ILE A 212 1.91 -4.87 -1.34
CA ILE A 212 0.75 -5.24 -0.51
C ILE A 212 -0.49 -4.59 -1.10
N GLN A 213 -1.51 -5.37 -1.44
CA GLN A 213 -2.75 -4.92 -2.09
C GLN A 213 -3.94 -5.13 -1.15
N PRO A 214 -4.15 -4.23 -0.17
CA PRO A 214 -5.29 -4.31 0.72
C PRO A 214 -6.60 -3.97 0.01
N GLY A 215 -7.68 -4.56 0.52
CA GLY A 215 -9.06 -4.13 0.29
C GLY A 215 -9.43 -2.99 1.22
N TYR A 216 -10.60 -3.08 1.85
CA TYR A 216 -10.99 -2.15 2.90
C TYR A 216 -10.26 -2.47 4.21
N VAL A 217 -9.79 -1.41 4.88
CA VAL A 217 -9.07 -1.48 6.15
C VAL A 217 -9.61 -0.40 7.06
N ARG A 218 -9.94 -0.77 8.30
CA ARG A 218 -10.48 0.13 9.32
C ARG A 218 -9.39 1.10 9.80
N THR A 219 -9.31 2.24 9.14
CA THR A 219 -8.31 3.28 9.42
C THR A 219 -8.89 4.68 9.18
N PRO A 220 -8.26 5.74 9.74
CA PRO A 220 -8.64 7.13 9.44
C PRO A 220 -8.49 7.53 7.95
N PHE A 221 -7.91 6.67 7.10
CA PHE A 221 -7.86 6.87 5.65
C PHE A 221 -9.26 7.02 5.04
N ALA A 222 -10.25 6.30 5.60
CA ALA A 222 -11.64 6.41 5.20
C ALA A 222 -12.20 7.81 5.44
N GLU A 223 -12.03 8.32 6.66
CA GLU A 223 -12.52 9.64 7.06
C GLU A 223 -11.87 10.75 6.23
N LYS A 224 -10.55 10.67 6.00
CA LYS A 224 -9.82 11.60 5.12
C LYS A 224 -10.33 11.57 3.68
N GLN A 225 -10.72 10.40 3.17
CA GLN A 225 -11.37 10.29 1.85
C GLN A 225 -12.69 11.04 1.84
N LEU A 226 -13.55 10.83 2.85
CA LEU A 226 -14.86 11.48 2.94
C LEU A 226 -14.72 12.99 3.02
N GLU A 227 -13.78 13.50 3.81
CA GLU A 227 -13.53 14.93 3.96
C GLU A 227 -13.11 15.57 2.62
N ALA A 228 -12.10 15.01 1.95
CA ALA A 228 -11.62 15.50 0.65
C ALA A 228 -12.72 15.43 -0.43
N THR A 229 -13.54 14.38 -0.40
CA THR A 229 -14.68 14.20 -1.29
C THR A 229 -15.77 15.24 -1.04
N SER A 230 -16.10 15.48 0.23
CA SER A 230 -17.13 16.44 0.65
C SER A 230 -16.74 17.88 0.36
N GLU A 231 -15.45 18.21 0.46
CA GLU A 231 -14.95 19.53 0.10
C GLU A 231 -15.08 19.80 -1.40
N ALA A 232 -14.61 18.90 -2.26
CA ALA A 232 -14.77 19.03 -3.70
C ALA A 232 -16.26 19.06 -4.10
N TRP A 233 -17.09 18.22 -3.49
CA TRP A 233 -18.53 18.23 -3.68
C TRP A 233 -19.15 19.60 -3.38
N ARG A 234 -18.73 20.29 -2.32
CA ARG A 234 -19.26 21.62 -1.97
C ARG A 234 -18.88 22.71 -2.97
N ARG A 235 -17.73 22.57 -3.65
CA ARG A 235 -17.25 23.54 -4.65
C ARG A 235 -17.90 23.38 -6.02
N ALA A 236 -18.46 22.20 -6.29
CA ALA A 236 -19.13 21.91 -7.55
C ALA A 236 -20.37 22.79 -7.78
N ASP A 237 -20.61 23.16 -9.04
CA ASP A 237 -21.78 23.96 -9.40
C ASP A 237 -23.09 23.18 -9.13
N PRO A 238 -24.21 23.89 -8.85
CA PRO A 238 -25.47 23.22 -8.52
C PRO A 238 -26.00 22.27 -9.60
N ALA A 239 -25.79 22.58 -10.88
CA ALA A 239 -26.30 21.75 -11.97
C ALA A 239 -25.55 20.42 -12.05
N THR A 240 -24.22 20.44 -11.90
CA THR A 240 -23.42 19.21 -11.88
C THR A 240 -23.69 18.39 -10.61
N ARG A 241 -23.88 19.03 -9.45
CA ARG A 241 -24.31 18.32 -8.24
C ARG A 241 -25.65 17.60 -8.41
N ALA A 242 -26.63 18.25 -9.05
CA ALA A 242 -27.92 17.62 -9.31
C ALA A 242 -27.80 16.32 -10.12
N LYS A 243 -26.85 16.23 -11.06
CA LYS A 243 -26.60 15.00 -11.85
C LYS A 243 -26.12 13.82 -11.01
N TYR A 244 -25.36 14.09 -9.95
CA TYR A 244 -24.64 13.07 -9.18
C TYR A 244 -25.12 12.91 -7.75
N GLN A 245 -26.18 13.62 -7.34
CA GLN A 245 -26.69 13.62 -5.96
C GLN A 245 -26.96 12.19 -5.45
N ASP A 246 -27.75 11.41 -6.20
CA ASP A 246 -28.08 10.03 -5.83
C ASP A 246 -26.85 9.12 -5.84
N THR A 247 -25.94 9.34 -6.77
CA THR A 247 -24.68 8.58 -6.87
C THR A 247 -23.81 8.81 -5.64
N MET A 248 -23.65 10.07 -5.22
CA MET A 248 -22.87 10.43 -4.04
C MET A 248 -23.50 9.90 -2.76
N SER A 249 -24.83 10.01 -2.63
CA SER A 249 -25.57 9.43 -1.50
C SER A 249 -25.43 7.91 -1.43
N GLY A 250 -25.52 7.21 -2.56
CA GLY A 250 -25.31 5.76 -2.63
C GLY A 250 -23.88 5.35 -2.24
N TRP A 251 -22.85 6.07 -2.72
CA TRP A 251 -21.47 5.79 -2.34
C TRP A 251 -21.17 6.07 -0.87
N ALA A 252 -21.79 7.10 -0.28
CA ALA A 252 -21.66 7.37 1.15
C ALA A 252 -22.26 6.22 1.98
N ALA A 253 -23.46 5.74 1.62
CA ALA A 253 -24.10 4.61 2.28
C ALA A 253 -23.27 3.32 2.15
N GLY A 254 -22.86 2.96 0.94
CA GLY A 254 -22.02 1.76 0.73
C GLY A 254 -20.65 1.87 1.40
N ARG A 255 -20.13 3.08 1.63
CA ARG A 255 -18.89 3.28 2.39
C ARG A 255 -19.08 3.02 3.89
N MET A 256 -20.23 3.37 4.45
CA MET A 256 -20.55 3.06 5.85
C MET A 256 -20.63 1.55 6.07
N GLU A 257 -21.36 0.84 5.20
CA GLU A 257 -21.43 -0.63 5.22
C GLU A 257 -20.05 -1.28 5.05
N ALA A 258 -19.26 -0.81 4.08
CA ALA A 258 -17.89 -1.28 3.88
C ALA A 258 -16.99 -1.05 5.10
N HIS A 259 -17.21 0.01 5.88
CA HIS A 259 -16.44 0.29 7.10
C HIS A 259 -16.75 -0.72 8.22
N GLU A 260 -18.01 -1.17 8.34
CA GLU A 260 -18.40 -2.19 9.31
C GLU A 260 -17.74 -3.54 9.03
N LEU A 261 -17.66 -3.90 7.75
CA LEU A 261 -17.06 -5.14 7.25
C LEU A 261 -15.54 -5.06 7.07
N ALA A 262 -14.93 -3.89 7.22
CA ALA A 262 -13.50 -3.71 7.02
C ALA A 262 -12.69 -4.41 8.12
N ASP A 263 -11.65 -5.13 7.68
CA ASP A 263 -10.66 -5.75 8.56
C ASP A 263 -9.78 -4.71 9.26
N GLY A 264 -9.10 -5.14 10.33
CA GLY A 264 -8.09 -4.32 11.01
C GLY A 264 -6.81 -4.13 10.19
N PRO A 265 -5.97 -3.16 10.57
CA PRO A 265 -4.66 -2.95 9.94
C PRO A 265 -3.68 -4.11 10.18
N ASP A 266 -3.92 -4.94 11.19
CA ASP A 266 -3.08 -6.06 11.60
C ASP A 266 -2.83 -7.08 10.48
N LEU A 267 -3.83 -7.37 9.64
CA LEU A 267 -3.66 -8.26 8.48
C LEU A 267 -2.70 -7.67 7.43
N VAL A 268 -2.71 -6.35 7.27
CA VAL A 268 -1.76 -5.67 6.37
C VAL A 268 -0.37 -5.66 6.99
N THR A 269 -0.28 -5.42 8.29
CA THR A 269 0.97 -5.51 9.06
C THR A 269 1.59 -6.90 8.97
N GLN A 270 0.81 -7.97 9.12
CA GLN A 270 1.31 -9.35 8.95
C GLN A 270 1.90 -9.59 7.55
N ALA A 271 1.29 -9.03 6.50
CA ALA A 271 1.83 -9.12 5.15
C ALA A 271 3.12 -8.29 4.96
N ILE A 272 3.21 -7.12 5.61
CA ILE A 272 4.46 -6.33 5.66
C ILE A 272 5.54 -7.15 6.37
N LEU A 273 5.25 -7.75 7.52
CA LEU A 273 6.19 -8.59 8.27
C LEU A 273 6.65 -9.79 7.45
N ASP A 274 5.75 -10.50 6.77
CA ASP A 274 6.15 -11.61 5.88
C ASP A 274 7.03 -11.11 4.72
N ALA A 275 6.68 -10.01 4.07
CA ALA A 275 7.50 -9.44 3.00
C ALA A 275 8.92 -9.05 3.49
N LEU A 276 9.06 -8.63 4.74
CA LEU A 276 10.33 -8.22 5.33
C LEU A 276 11.14 -9.39 5.92
N MET A 277 10.48 -10.42 6.45
CA MET A 277 11.13 -11.44 7.29
C MET A 277 11.11 -12.84 6.66
N ASN A 278 10.39 -13.04 5.56
CA ASN A 278 10.39 -14.31 4.83
C ASN A 278 11.64 -14.40 3.92
N PRO A 279 12.41 -15.51 3.93
CA PRO A 279 13.49 -15.73 2.98
C PRO A 279 13.04 -15.74 1.51
N HIS A 280 11.78 -16.06 1.25
CA HIS A 280 11.17 -16.10 -0.08
C HIS A 280 9.89 -15.25 -0.10
N PRO A 281 10.01 -13.91 0.00
CA PRO A 281 8.85 -13.04 0.07
C PRO A 281 8.04 -13.14 -1.23
N LYS A 282 6.71 -13.04 -1.12
CA LYS A 282 5.86 -12.98 -2.32
C LYS A 282 6.09 -11.65 -3.02
N THR A 283 5.95 -11.65 -4.33
CA THR A 283 5.96 -10.39 -5.12
C THR A 283 4.72 -9.55 -4.83
N ARG A 284 3.60 -10.20 -4.49
CA ARG A 284 2.31 -9.57 -4.18
C ARG A 284 1.59 -10.26 -3.03
N TYR A 285 0.94 -9.45 -2.20
CA TYR A 285 0.11 -9.87 -1.08
C TYR A 285 -1.30 -9.27 -1.19
N GLN A 286 -2.28 -10.06 -1.57
CA GLN A 286 -3.69 -9.66 -1.48
C GLN A 286 -4.20 -9.99 -0.08
N VAL A 287 -4.53 -8.95 0.68
CA VAL A 287 -4.98 -9.06 2.08
C VAL A 287 -6.28 -8.32 2.30
N THR A 288 -6.92 -8.63 3.42
CA THR A 288 -8.24 -8.13 3.83
C THR A 288 -9.38 -8.49 2.87
N ASN A 289 -10.48 -7.76 2.93
CA ASN A 289 -11.69 -7.99 2.14
C ASN A 289 -12.21 -6.72 1.46
N VAL A 290 -13.11 -6.88 0.49
CA VAL A 290 -13.99 -5.83 -0.02
C VAL A 290 -15.42 -6.30 0.21
N GLN A 291 -16.16 -5.63 1.11
CA GLN A 291 -17.54 -6.00 1.49
C GLN A 291 -17.70 -7.50 1.85
N GLY A 292 -16.76 -8.03 2.64
CA GLY A 292 -16.76 -9.44 3.07
C GLY A 292 -16.14 -10.41 2.06
N TYR A 293 -15.85 -10.00 0.82
CA TYR A 293 -15.17 -10.84 -0.17
C TYR A 293 -13.65 -10.76 -0.03
N PRO A 294 -12.93 -11.87 0.20
CA PRO A 294 -11.47 -11.86 0.33
C PRO A 294 -10.79 -11.32 -0.94
N THR A 295 -9.81 -10.44 -0.78
CA THR A 295 -9.15 -9.78 -1.93
C THR A 295 -8.43 -10.74 -2.87
N TRP A 296 -7.92 -11.88 -2.38
CA TRP A 296 -7.29 -12.89 -3.23
C TRP A 296 -8.30 -13.54 -4.20
N VAL A 297 -9.56 -13.71 -3.81
CA VAL A 297 -10.63 -14.18 -4.70
C VAL A 297 -10.93 -13.13 -5.76
N LEU A 298 -11.00 -11.87 -5.33
CA LEU A 298 -11.26 -10.74 -6.21
C LEU A 298 -10.12 -10.51 -7.22
N ALA A 299 -8.87 -10.76 -6.84
CA ALA A 299 -7.74 -10.71 -7.75
C ALA A 299 -7.84 -11.75 -8.89
N LEU A 300 -8.37 -12.94 -8.60
CA LEU A 300 -8.66 -13.94 -9.66
C LEU A 300 -9.68 -13.39 -10.67
N LEU A 301 -10.68 -12.63 -10.21
CA LEU A 301 -11.60 -11.94 -11.12
C LEU A 301 -10.86 -10.93 -11.99
N GLY A 302 -9.99 -10.12 -11.39
CA GLY A 302 -9.17 -9.12 -12.08
C GLY A 302 -8.33 -9.71 -13.22
N TRP A 303 -7.76 -10.90 -13.02
CA TRP A 303 -6.85 -11.53 -13.98
C TRP A 303 -7.54 -12.37 -15.06
N PHE A 304 -8.63 -13.07 -14.73
CA PHE A 304 -9.17 -14.10 -15.63
C PHE A 304 -10.49 -13.70 -16.31
N PHE A 305 -11.18 -12.67 -15.82
CA PHE A 305 -12.51 -12.33 -16.33
C PHE A 305 -12.47 -11.14 -17.29
N PRO A 306 -13.27 -11.16 -18.38
CA PRO A 306 -13.43 -10.03 -19.28
C PRO A 306 -13.95 -8.78 -18.55
N ASP A 307 -13.61 -7.60 -19.07
CA ASP A 307 -13.92 -6.31 -18.44
C ASP A 307 -15.41 -6.14 -18.12
N ARG A 308 -16.31 -6.47 -19.04
CA ARG A 308 -17.76 -6.36 -18.80
C ARG A 308 -18.26 -7.21 -17.63
N VAL A 309 -17.63 -8.35 -17.37
CA VAL A 309 -18.00 -9.21 -16.23
C VAL A 309 -17.50 -8.58 -14.94
N LYS A 310 -16.25 -8.08 -14.94
CA LYS A 310 -15.69 -7.33 -13.81
C LYS A 310 -16.53 -6.10 -13.49
N ASP A 311 -16.92 -5.32 -14.50
CA ASP A 311 -17.75 -4.14 -14.36
C ASP A 311 -19.10 -4.47 -13.72
N SER A 312 -19.73 -5.58 -14.11
CA SER A 312 -21.00 -6.02 -13.52
C SER A 312 -20.87 -6.43 -12.05
N ILE A 313 -19.76 -7.06 -11.68
CA ILE A 313 -19.49 -7.48 -10.28
C ILE A 313 -19.18 -6.24 -9.43
N VAL A 314 -18.28 -5.37 -9.91
CA VAL A 314 -17.87 -4.16 -9.19
C VAL A 314 -18.99 -3.13 -9.11
N ALA A 315 -19.91 -3.09 -10.07
CA ALA A 315 -21.09 -2.22 -9.99
C ALA A 315 -22.05 -2.59 -8.86
N GLY A 316 -21.94 -3.81 -8.31
CA GLY A 316 -22.71 -4.25 -7.14
C GLY A 316 -22.06 -3.92 -5.80
N PHE A 317 -20.81 -3.43 -5.79
CA PHE A 317 -20.10 -2.94 -4.61
C PHE A 317 -20.23 -1.41 -4.46
#